data_AF-A0A2H0FV76-F1
#
_entry.id   AF-A0A2H0FV76-F1
#
_cell.length_a   1.000
_cell.length_b   1.000
_cell.length_c   1.000
_cell.angle_alpha   90.00
_cell.angle_beta   90.00
_cell.angle_gamma   90.00
#
_symmetry.space_group_name_H-M   'P 1'
#
loop_
_entity.id
_entity.type
_entity.pdbx_description
1 polymer ?
#
loop_
_entity_poly.entity_id
_entity_poly.type
_entity_poly.pdbx_seq_one_letter_code
_entity_poly.pdbx_strand_id
1 'polypeptide(L)'
;MSVRELWLNKVKWTDDGLVPVIAQDATSGTVLMLAWMNREALRLTAEGGAAVYWSRSRKKLWRKGEESGHVQTVKEIRLDCDEDVVLLKVEQVGGIACHTGRNHCFFQKLEKEQWVVVEPVLKDPAEIYKK
;
A
#
# COMPACT_ATOMS: atom_id res chain seq x y z
N MET A 1 17.88 18.94 2.99
CA MET A 1 16.74 18.37 3.74
C MET A 1 16.29 19.41 4.74
N SER A 2 14.98 19.68 4.78
CA SER A 2 14.43 20.59 5.79
C SER A 2 14.55 19.96 7.18
N VAL A 3 14.71 20.77 8.25
CA VAL A 3 14.64 20.28 9.64
C VAL A 3 13.34 19.50 9.89
N ARG A 4 12.28 19.81 9.13
CA ARG A 4 10.96 19.16 9.21
C ARG A 4 10.94 17.72 8.68
N GLU A 5 11.99 17.25 8.01
CA GLU A 5 12.03 15.92 7.36
C GLU A 5 12.98 14.94 8.05
N LEU A 6 13.61 15.34 9.17
CA LEU A 6 14.61 14.52 9.86
C LEU A 6 14.06 13.16 10.33
N TRP A 7 12.75 13.05 10.54
CA TRP A 7 12.08 11.80 10.91
C TRP A 7 12.27 10.69 9.87
N LEU A 8 12.44 11.01 8.58
CA LEU A 8 12.73 10.02 7.53
C LEU A 8 14.07 9.31 7.70
N ASN A 9 14.99 9.89 8.49
CA ASN A 9 16.29 9.29 8.77
C ASN A 9 16.23 8.16 9.80
N LYS A 10 15.11 8.05 10.53
CA LYS A 10 14.86 6.90 11.40
C LYS A 10 14.52 5.65 10.59
N VAL A 11 13.98 5.78 9.38
CA VAL A 11 13.71 4.63 8.53
C VAL A 11 15.02 4.07 7.99
N LYS A 12 15.20 2.77 8.13
CA LYS A 12 16.28 2.00 7.52
C LYS A 12 15.89 1.63 6.09
N TRP A 13 16.50 2.32 5.15
CA TRP A 13 16.25 2.16 3.72
C TRP A 13 17.12 1.03 3.16
N THR A 14 16.61 0.32 2.15
CA THR A 14 17.45 -0.59 1.34
C THR A 14 18.48 0.21 0.53
N ASP A 15 19.46 -0.49 -0.06
CA ASP A 15 20.47 0.12 -0.93
C ASP A 15 19.87 0.88 -2.13
N ASP A 16 18.69 0.44 -2.59
CA ASP A 16 17.92 1.12 -3.65
C ASP A 16 17.14 2.36 -3.15
N GLY A 17 17.27 2.72 -1.88
CA GLY A 17 16.57 3.84 -1.25
C GLY A 17 15.07 3.58 -1.03
N LEU A 18 14.69 2.31 -0.80
CA LEU A 18 13.30 1.89 -0.64
C LEU A 18 13.02 1.31 0.76
N VAL A 19 11.75 1.29 1.14
CA VAL A 19 11.24 0.60 2.33
C VAL A 19 9.99 -0.20 1.95
N PRO A 20 9.85 -1.47 2.36
CA PRO A 20 8.60 -2.20 2.24
C PRO A 20 7.51 -1.55 3.11
N VAL A 21 6.29 -1.53 2.58
CA VAL A 21 5.14 -0.94 3.26
C VAL A 21 3.95 -1.88 3.20
N ILE A 22 3.38 -2.21 4.35
CA ILE A 22 2.15 -2.97 4.49
C ILE A 22 0.99 -1.98 4.62
N ALA A 23 -0.03 -2.13 3.78
CA ALA A 23 -1.30 -1.44 3.98
C ALA A 23 -2.28 -2.40 4.65
N GLN A 24 -2.84 -1.99 5.78
CA GLN A 24 -3.80 -2.75 6.56
C GLN A 24 -5.04 -1.91 6.79
N ASP A 25 -6.20 -2.52 6.61
CA ASP A 25 -7.48 -1.89 6.90
C ASP A 25 -7.55 -1.53 8.40
N ALA A 26 -7.86 -0.26 8.68
CA ALA A 26 -7.83 0.29 10.04
C ALA A 26 -8.93 -0.29 10.94
N THR A 27 -10.04 -0.74 10.36
CA THR A 27 -11.22 -1.22 11.09
C THR A 27 -11.18 -2.73 11.30
N SER A 28 -10.97 -3.49 10.22
CA SER A 28 -10.99 -4.96 10.22
C SER A 28 -9.65 -5.59 10.60
N GLY A 29 -8.54 -4.86 10.42
CA GLY A 29 -7.20 -5.41 10.56
C GLY A 29 -6.76 -6.29 9.39
N THR A 30 -7.55 -6.41 8.32
CA THR A 30 -7.17 -7.16 7.12
C THR A 30 -5.96 -6.52 6.44
N VAL A 31 -4.95 -7.34 6.13
CA VAL A 31 -3.81 -6.88 5.32
C VAL A 31 -4.26 -6.74 3.86
N LEU A 32 -4.25 -5.52 3.35
CA LEU A 32 -4.74 -5.18 2.02
C LEU A 32 -3.70 -5.47 0.94
N MET A 33 -2.47 -5.01 1.14
CA MET A 33 -1.39 -5.15 0.17
C MET A 33 -0.02 -4.89 0.79
N LEU A 34 1.02 -5.34 0.08
CA LEU A 34 2.39 -4.90 0.28
C LEU A 34 2.85 -4.09 -0.94
N ALA A 35 3.55 -3.00 -0.69
CA ALA A 35 4.16 -2.14 -1.69
C ALA A 35 5.53 -1.65 -1.21
N TRP A 36 6.13 -0.76 -1.99
CA TRP A 36 7.38 -0.09 -1.64
C TRP A 36 7.16 1.41 -1.61
N MET A 37 7.89 2.10 -0.75
CA MET A 37 8.00 3.55 -0.77
C MET A 37 9.47 3.93 -0.90
N ASN A 38 9.77 4.98 -1.64
CA ASN A 38 11.01 5.73 -1.46
C ASN A 38 10.75 6.88 -0.47
N ARG A 39 11.80 7.64 -0.12
CA ARG A 39 11.69 8.79 0.79
C ARG A 39 10.57 9.77 0.40
N GLU A 40 10.45 10.07 -0.89
CA GLU A 40 9.44 11.01 -1.39
C GLU A 40 8.01 10.45 -1.26
N ALA A 41 7.80 9.17 -1.55
CA ALA A 41 6.51 8.51 -1.40
C ALA A 41 6.04 8.51 0.06
N LEU A 42 6.93 8.23 1.00
CA LEU A 42 6.61 8.25 2.44
C LEU A 42 6.32 9.67 2.93
N ARG A 43 7.11 10.66 2.49
CA ARG A 43 6.90 12.08 2.79
C ARG A 43 5.53 12.56 2.29
N LEU A 44 5.23 12.34 1.02
CA LEU A 44 3.94 12.70 0.41
C LEU A 44 2.76 11.99 1.08
N THR A 45 2.95 10.75 1.51
CA THR A 45 1.93 10.00 2.25
C THR A 45 1.64 10.64 3.61
N ALA A 46 2.68 10.98 4.36
CA ALA A 46 2.56 11.62 5.68
C ALA A 46 1.95 13.03 5.59
N GLU A 47 2.29 13.80 4.57
CA GLU A 47 1.75 15.15 4.36
C GLU A 47 0.33 15.15 3.79
N GLY A 48 0.05 14.27 2.83
CA GLY A 48 -1.20 14.27 2.08
C GLY A 48 -2.31 13.44 2.70
N GLY A 49 -2.02 12.60 3.70
CA GLY A 49 -3.00 11.70 4.33
C GLY A 49 -3.56 10.62 3.39
N ALA A 50 -2.93 10.40 2.24
CA ALA A 50 -3.32 9.40 1.25
C ALA A 50 -2.10 8.59 0.81
N ALA A 51 -2.28 7.28 0.62
CA ALA A 51 -1.16 6.39 0.31
C ALA A 51 -0.53 6.68 -1.06
N VAL A 52 0.77 6.99 -1.06
CA VAL A 52 1.61 7.14 -2.25
C VAL A 52 2.69 6.07 -2.20
N TYR A 53 2.81 5.30 -3.27
CA TYR A 53 3.80 4.22 -3.38
C TYR A 53 4.84 4.52 -4.45
N TRP A 54 5.94 3.76 -4.41
CA TRP A 54 6.95 3.70 -5.45
C TRP A 54 6.80 2.40 -6.24
N SER A 55 6.59 2.53 -7.55
CA SER A 55 6.56 1.38 -8.47
C SER A 55 7.99 1.02 -8.88
N ARG A 56 8.52 -0.09 -8.38
CA ARG A 56 9.88 -0.56 -8.73
C ARG A 56 10.08 -0.81 -10.23
N SER A 57 9.07 -1.38 -10.89
CA SER A 57 9.09 -1.65 -12.33
C SER A 57 9.00 -0.38 -13.18
N ARG A 58 8.12 0.55 -12.82
CA ARG A 58 7.89 1.80 -13.56
C ARG A 58 8.83 2.94 -13.15
N LYS A 59 9.62 2.74 -12.08
CA LYS A 59 10.51 3.73 -11.46
C LYS A 59 9.85 5.10 -11.27
N LYS A 60 8.60 5.09 -10.78
CA LYS A 60 7.81 6.31 -10.56
C LYS A 60 6.90 6.20 -9.35
N LEU A 61 6.52 7.36 -8.83
CA LEU A 61 5.47 7.49 -7.82
C LEU A 61 4.12 7.00 -8.38
N TRP A 62 3.31 6.43 -7.50
CA TRP A 62 1.97 5.95 -7.79
C TRP A 62 1.06 6.32 -6.62
N ARG A 63 0.13 7.24 -6.85
CA ARG A 63 -0.90 7.59 -5.88
C ARG A 63 -2.01 6.54 -5.96
N LYS A 64 -2.23 5.81 -4.86
CA LYS A 64 -3.18 4.69 -4.88
C LYS A 64 -4.59 5.22 -5.15
N GLY A 65 -5.24 4.69 -6.19
CA GLY A 65 -6.61 5.05 -6.55
C GLY A 65 -6.75 6.33 -7.39
N GLU A 66 -5.65 6.98 -7.80
CA GLU A 66 -5.72 8.19 -8.65
C GLU A 66 -6.46 7.96 -9.98
N GLU A 67 -6.32 6.76 -10.55
CA GLU A 67 -7.00 6.38 -11.80
C GLU A 67 -8.34 5.67 -11.55
N SER A 68 -8.47 4.93 -10.45
CA SER A 68 -9.61 4.03 -10.20
C SER A 68 -10.62 4.53 -9.15
N GLY A 69 -10.33 5.64 -8.47
CA GLY A 69 -11.09 6.12 -7.31
C GLY A 69 -10.90 5.30 -6.02
N HIS A 70 -10.19 4.18 -6.05
CA HIS A 70 -9.98 3.30 -4.89
C HIS A 70 -8.83 3.77 -4.01
N VAL A 71 -8.98 4.98 -3.46
CA VAL A 71 -7.98 5.67 -2.62
C VAL A 71 -7.84 4.98 -1.26
N GLN A 72 -6.65 5.08 -0.68
CA GLN A 72 -6.37 4.65 0.69
C GLN A 72 -6.09 5.87 1.55
N THR A 73 -7.03 6.21 2.42
CA THR A 73 -6.89 7.32 3.36
C THR A 73 -6.12 6.83 4.58
N VAL A 74 -4.98 7.44 4.86
CA VAL A 74 -4.10 7.05 5.96
C VAL A 74 -4.68 7.53 7.29
N LYS A 75 -4.82 6.61 8.24
CA LYS A 75 -5.23 6.87 9.63
C LYS A 75 -4.05 6.83 10.57
N GLU A 76 -3.06 5.98 10.30
CA GLU A 76 -1.85 5.84 11.10
C GLU A 76 -0.67 5.37 10.25
N ILE A 77 0.53 5.80 10.62
CA ILE A 77 1.80 5.33 10.06
C ILE A 77 2.62 4.79 11.22
N ARG A 78 3.00 3.52 11.15
CA ARG A 78 3.85 2.84 12.14
C ARG A 78 5.14 2.38 11.50
N LEU A 79 6.18 2.28 12.30
CA LEU A 79 7.48 1.73 11.95
C LEU A 79 7.72 0.53 12.87
N ASP A 80 8.30 -0.55 12.34
CA ASP A 80 8.64 -1.74 13.12
C ASP A 80 9.89 -1.55 14.00
N CYS A 81 10.34 -2.62 14.66
CA CYS A 81 11.32 -2.53 15.74
C CYS A 81 12.76 -2.32 15.28
N ASP A 82 13.10 -2.77 14.08
CA ASP A 82 14.40 -2.60 13.41
C ASP A 82 14.34 -1.60 12.25
N GLU A 83 13.22 -0.87 12.16
CA GLU A 83 13.04 0.35 11.39
C GLU A 83 13.06 0.16 9.86
N ASP A 84 12.90 -1.06 9.36
CA ASP A 84 12.94 -1.38 7.93
C ASP A 84 11.59 -1.81 7.32
N VAL A 85 10.49 -1.76 8.08
CA VAL A 85 9.13 -1.93 7.53
C VAL A 85 8.18 -0.86 8.06
N VAL A 86 7.41 -0.26 7.15
CA VAL A 86 6.31 0.66 7.50
C VAL A 86 4.97 -0.07 7.45
N LEU A 87 4.11 0.16 8.45
CA LEU A 87 2.72 -0.24 8.44
C LEU A 87 1.83 1.00 8.32
N LEU A 88 1.01 1.05 7.26
CA LEU A 88 -0.08 1.99 7.12
C LEU A 88 -1.38 1.36 7.61
N LYS A 89 -2.02 2.00 8.60
CA LYS A 89 -3.45 1.78 8.88
C LYS A 89 -4.24 2.69 7.96
N VAL A 90 -5.08 2.12 7.10
CA VAL A 90 -5.80 2.87 6.08
C VAL A 90 -7.29 2.58 6.10
N GLU A 91 -8.08 3.53 5.65
CA GLU A 91 -9.45 3.33 5.19
C GLU A 91 -9.43 3.13 3.68
N GLN A 92 -9.87 1.96 3.20
CA GLN A 92 -9.91 1.64 1.77
C GLN A 92 -11.23 2.08 1.15
N VAL A 93 -11.19 3.17 0.37
CA VAL A 93 -12.36 3.65 -0.38
C VAL A 93 -12.75 2.62 -1.44
N GLY A 94 -14.05 2.31 -1.51
CA GLY A 94 -14.62 1.35 -2.47
C GLY A 94 -14.38 -0.12 -2.13
N GLY A 95 -13.73 -0.43 -1.00
CA GLY A 95 -13.53 -1.81 -0.54
C GLY A 95 -12.66 -2.68 -1.45
N ILE A 96 -11.95 -2.10 -2.42
CA ILE A 96 -11.14 -2.80 -3.42
C ILE A 96 -9.72 -2.25 -3.41
N ALA A 97 -8.79 -2.93 -2.73
CA ALA A 97 -7.38 -2.57 -2.81
C ALA A 97 -6.70 -3.13 -4.06
N CYS A 98 -7.19 -4.26 -4.59
CA CYS A 98 -6.54 -5.01 -5.65
C CYS A 98 -7.08 -4.66 -7.05
N HIS A 99 -6.18 -4.56 -8.04
CA HIS A 99 -6.54 -4.36 -9.44
C HIS A 99 -7.28 -5.56 -10.07
N THR A 100 -7.31 -6.71 -9.39
CA THR A 100 -8.16 -7.86 -9.79
C THR A 100 -9.59 -7.73 -9.29
N GLY A 101 -9.98 -6.57 -8.75
CA GLY A 101 -11.34 -6.34 -8.26
C GLY A 101 -11.64 -6.97 -6.90
N ARG A 102 -10.61 -7.34 -6.14
CA ARG A 102 -10.74 -7.98 -4.82
C ARG A 102 -10.43 -7.01 -3.69
N ASN A 103 -10.90 -7.35 -2.49
CA ASN A 103 -10.68 -6.55 -1.30
C ASN A 103 -9.20 -6.34 -1.01
N HIS A 104 -8.41 -7.41 -1.05
CA HIS A 104 -6.97 -7.40 -0.81
C HIS A 104 -6.20 -8.24 -1.84
N CYS A 105 -4.90 -8.00 -1.95
CA CYS A 105 -4.01 -8.71 -2.86
C CYS A 105 -3.77 -10.17 -2.43
N PHE A 106 -3.97 -10.49 -1.16
CA PHE A 106 -3.70 -11.82 -0.58
C PHE A 106 -4.89 -12.78 -0.74
N PHE A 107 -5.40 -12.94 -1.96
CA PHE A 107 -6.61 -13.72 -2.25
C PHE A 107 -6.39 -15.21 -2.50
N GLN A 108 -5.12 -15.66 -2.47
CA GLN A 108 -4.75 -17.05 -2.67
C GLN A 108 -4.29 -17.67 -1.34
N LYS A 109 -4.64 -18.92 -1.13
CA LYS A 109 -4.26 -19.73 0.02
C LYS A 109 -3.58 -21.01 -0.45
N LEU A 110 -2.53 -21.43 0.27
CA LEU A 110 -1.87 -22.70 0.00
C LEU A 110 -2.67 -23.84 0.61
N GLU A 111 -3.14 -24.78 -0.21
CA GLU A 111 -3.88 -25.97 0.19
C GLU A 111 -3.31 -27.20 -0.53
N LYS A 112 -2.84 -28.20 0.25
CA LYS A 112 -2.28 -29.44 -0.30
C LYS A 112 -1.27 -29.19 -1.44
N GLU A 113 -0.32 -28.29 -1.19
CA GLU A 113 0.72 -27.89 -2.16
C GLU A 113 0.23 -27.13 -3.40
N GLN A 114 -1.03 -26.69 -3.42
CA GLN A 114 -1.62 -25.90 -4.51
C GLN A 114 -2.08 -24.53 -4.03
N TRP A 115 -1.90 -23.51 -4.85
CA TRP A 115 -2.45 -22.17 -4.61
C TRP A 115 -3.89 -22.10 -5.09
N VAL A 116 -4.82 -21.88 -4.16
CA VAL A 116 -6.26 -21.82 -4.43
C VAL A 116 -6.77 -20.41 -4.19
N VAL A 117 -7.57 -19.89 -5.11
CA VAL A 117 -8.27 -18.61 -4.93
C VAL A 117 -9.41 -18.79 -3.94
N VAL A 118 -9.39 -18.04 -2.85
CA VAL A 118 -10.39 -18.13 -1.77
C VAL A 118 -11.21 -16.86 -1.58
N GLU A 119 -10.82 -15.75 -2.21
CA GLU A 119 -11.56 -14.48 -2.13
C GLU A 119 -12.34 -14.17 -3.41
N PRO A 120 -13.60 -13.68 -3.29
CA PRO A 120 -14.44 -13.34 -4.43
C PRO A 120 -13.94 -12.08 -5.15
N VAL A 121 -14.22 -12.00 -6.45
CA VAL A 121 -14.11 -10.74 -7.20
C VAL A 121 -15.31 -9.88 -6.85
N LEU A 122 -15.07 -8.69 -6.30
CA LEU A 122 -16.09 -7.72 -5.88
C LEU A 122 -16.49 -6.76 -7.00
N LYS A 123 -15.57 -6.48 -7.94
CA LYS A 123 -15.80 -5.65 -9.12
C LYS A 123 -15.04 -6.21 -10.31
N ASP A 124 -15.63 -6.20 -11.49
CA ASP A 124 -14.94 -6.65 -12.70
C ASP A 124 -13.68 -5.78 -12.93
N PRO A 125 -12.48 -6.38 -13.07
CA PRO A 125 -11.25 -5.66 -13.41
C PRO A 125 -11.37 -4.75 -14.63
N ALA A 126 -12.16 -5.15 -15.63
CA ALA A 126 -12.40 -4.36 -16.84
C ALA A 126 -13.18 -3.07 -16.58
N GLU A 127 -13.84 -2.95 -15.42
CA GLU A 127 -14.63 -1.78 -15.01
C GLU A 127 -13.90 -0.91 -13.98
N ILE A 128 -12.72 -1.30 -13.50
CA ILE A 128 -11.96 -0.54 -12.49
C ILE A 128 -11.38 0.75 -13.08
N TYR A 129 -11.08 0.77 -14.38
CA TYR A 129 -10.43 1.87 -15.06
C TYR A 129 -11.31 2.56 -16.12
N LYS A 130 -12.57 2.13 -16.27
CA LYS A 130 -13.54 2.82 -17.11
C LYS A 130 -14.07 4.02 -16.32
N LYS A 131 -13.79 5.23 -16.83
CA LYS A 131 -14.33 6.48 -16.29
C LYS A 131 -15.82 6.62 -16.59
#